data_AF-A0A8H8S994-F1
#
_entry.id   AF-A0A8H8S994-F1
#
_cell.length_a   1.000
_cell.length_b   1.000
_cell.length_c   1.000
_cell.angle_alpha   90.00
_cell.angle_beta   90.00
_cell.angle_gamma   90.00
#
_symmetry.space_group_name_H-M   'P 1'
#
loop_
_entity.id
_entity.type
_entity.pdbx_description
1 polymer ?
#
loop_
_entity_poly.entity_id
_entity_poly.type
_entity_poly.pdbx_seq_one_letter_code
_entity_poly.pdbx_strand_id
1 'polypeptide(L)'
;MLYIGRIEGEGCECAWAYLNETAGSTSEKSPGARWDAINFIVGDWNFEKMITMVLFILGKFKEAKRMYEQQSGVFQDLDSSLPAAITSEWRNESTAPRKIGKKWTSVYFGNGDWGKSLEETLRQEEPADEPETFKNSQAKLENALDKLRVDASQLKPSSTPRQHNSINDRRKLMIARVATHRSERERFMGALGDPDHPESERVSSADVEYSELGLPSAYQSSTLIDGNCITAAQAEASLRRLTCDDSLKTVRHLLGAKSLALRYKRKNLTGERATTRAEKLLKDLREQVDKAKRRYSRSRDALLQLDLLGSDIRIYQELKAEHLKMLSDYLENESGAVGQGSREIAWIWRTEAASNSEDWMIDALKVEWFRARQRAKQWEEELILLKREAVMTLKSFQHEQREWNERSKQAGLPPGMAEYASRKSKFFEKLASDAHFHGKSIVSDPIVSLEWATSQWPNSVEYSD
;
A
#
# COMPACT_ATOMS: atom_id res chain seq x y z
N MET A 1 -24.79 4.47 -1.48
CA MET A 1 -24.90 2.99 -1.59
C MET A 1 -23.52 2.42 -1.31
N LEU A 2 -23.41 1.45 -0.40
CA LEU A 2 -22.17 0.70 -0.16
C LEU A 2 -22.28 -0.61 -0.96
N TYR A 3 -21.26 -0.95 -1.74
CA TYR A 3 -21.10 -2.20 -2.51
C TYR A 3 -21.80 -2.30 -3.87
N ILE A 4 -21.78 -1.25 -4.69
CA ILE A 4 -21.87 -1.44 -6.14
C ILE A 4 -20.44 -1.69 -6.63
N GLY A 5 -20.23 -2.68 -7.50
CA GLY A 5 -18.95 -2.90 -8.17
C GLY A 5 -18.51 -1.62 -8.91
N ARG A 6 -17.33 -1.61 -9.52
CA ARG A 6 -16.87 -0.49 -10.38
C ARG A 6 -17.70 -0.33 -11.68
N ILE A 7 -18.92 -0.90 -11.70
CA ILE A 7 -19.93 -0.60 -12.70
C ILE A 7 -20.14 0.91 -12.69
N GLU A 8 -19.95 1.54 -13.83
CA GLU A 8 -20.13 2.97 -14.08
C GLU A 8 -21.63 3.35 -14.03
N GLY A 9 -22.31 2.99 -12.93
CA GLY A 9 -23.73 3.26 -12.69
C GLY A 9 -24.04 4.74 -12.51
N GLU A 10 -23.01 5.57 -12.30
CA GLU A 10 -23.09 7.04 -12.27
C GLU A 10 -22.95 7.68 -13.67
N GLY A 11 -22.71 6.91 -14.74
CA GLY A 11 -22.58 7.47 -16.09
C GLY A 11 -23.82 8.24 -16.57
N CYS A 12 -25.01 7.85 -16.09
CA CYS A 12 -26.26 8.59 -16.33
C CYS A 12 -26.36 9.88 -15.50
N GLU A 13 -25.65 9.98 -14.37
CA GLU A 13 -25.65 11.15 -13.50
C GLU A 13 -24.56 12.17 -13.89
N CYS A 14 -23.39 11.70 -14.35
CA CYS A 14 -22.31 12.54 -14.89
C CYS A 14 -22.77 13.37 -16.10
N ALA A 15 -23.75 12.88 -16.86
CA ALA A 15 -24.39 13.61 -17.96
C ALA A 15 -24.98 14.95 -17.53
N TRP A 16 -25.54 15.04 -16.32
CA TRP A 16 -26.19 16.25 -15.84
C TRP A 16 -25.19 17.38 -15.62
N ALA A 17 -23.97 17.07 -15.19
CA ALA A 17 -22.92 18.08 -14.99
C ALA A 17 -22.59 18.78 -16.32
N TYR A 18 -22.38 18.03 -17.40
CA TYR A 18 -22.14 18.58 -18.74
C TYR A 18 -23.35 19.32 -19.29
N LEU A 19 -24.57 18.79 -19.09
CA LEU A 19 -25.78 19.45 -19.55
C LEU A 19 -25.99 20.81 -18.84
N ASN A 20 -25.60 20.91 -17.56
CA ASN A 20 -25.69 22.16 -16.79
C ASN A 20 -24.82 23.28 -17.39
N GLU A 21 -23.69 22.98 -18.03
CA GLU A 21 -22.86 24.00 -18.71
C GLU A 21 -23.63 24.68 -19.85
N THR A 22 -24.55 23.95 -20.48
CA THR A 22 -25.39 24.45 -21.57
C THR A 22 -26.69 25.10 -21.10
N ALA A 23 -26.95 25.11 -19.78
CA ALA A 23 -28.20 25.62 -19.22
C ALA A 23 -28.42 27.11 -19.53
N GLY A 24 -27.35 27.92 -19.51
CA GLY A 24 -27.44 29.35 -19.81
C GLY A 24 -28.00 29.61 -21.22
N SER A 25 -27.39 29.01 -22.24
CA SER A 25 -27.77 29.22 -23.65
C SER A 25 -29.10 28.54 -24.04
N THR A 26 -29.51 27.49 -23.32
CA THR A 26 -30.77 26.78 -23.57
C THR A 26 -31.96 27.39 -22.82
N SER A 27 -31.73 28.17 -21.76
CA SER A 27 -32.78 28.82 -20.97
C SER A 27 -33.53 29.93 -21.74
N GLU A 28 -32.84 30.63 -22.63
CA GLU A 28 -33.38 31.75 -23.42
C GLU A 28 -34.09 31.31 -24.71
N LYS A 29 -34.04 30.01 -25.03
CA LYS A 29 -34.63 29.46 -26.27
C LYS A 29 -36.12 29.19 -26.10
N SER A 30 -36.86 29.32 -27.21
CA SER A 30 -38.24 28.84 -27.27
C SER A 30 -38.31 27.32 -27.02
N PRO A 31 -39.44 26.76 -26.56
CA PRO A 31 -39.53 25.34 -26.18
C PRO A 31 -39.07 24.37 -27.28
N GLY A 32 -39.42 24.62 -28.54
CA GLY A 32 -38.97 23.80 -29.67
C GLY A 32 -37.46 23.92 -29.91
N ALA A 33 -36.94 25.15 -29.98
CA ALA A 33 -35.51 25.39 -30.19
C ALA A 33 -34.65 24.86 -29.04
N ARG A 34 -35.19 24.85 -27.81
CA ARG A 34 -34.54 24.24 -26.64
C ARG A 34 -34.44 22.73 -26.78
N TRP A 35 -35.52 22.07 -27.21
CA TRP A 35 -35.51 20.61 -27.40
C TRP A 35 -34.50 20.20 -28.47
N ASP A 36 -34.52 20.86 -29.62
CA ASP A 36 -33.57 20.59 -30.70
C ASP A 36 -32.12 20.80 -30.23
N ALA A 37 -31.83 21.90 -29.53
CA ALA A 37 -30.50 22.17 -29.00
C ALA A 37 -30.02 21.05 -28.05
N ILE A 38 -30.87 20.60 -27.12
CA ILE A 38 -30.53 19.50 -26.20
C ILE A 38 -30.29 18.20 -26.97
N ASN A 39 -31.13 17.86 -27.96
CA ASN A 39 -30.95 16.67 -28.79
C ASN A 39 -29.63 16.71 -29.56
N PHE A 40 -29.24 17.87 -30.11
CA PHE A 40 -27.96 18.01 -30.80
C PHE A 40 -26.77 17.84 -29.85
N ILE A 41 -26.82 18.46 -28.67
CA ILE A 41 -25.75 18.33 -27.65
C ILE A 41 -25.59 16.88 -27.21
N VAL A 42 -26.69 16.21 -26.84
CA VAL A 42 -26.65 14.81 -26.41
C VAL A 42 -26.25 13.87 -27.56
N GLY A 43 -26.70 14.17 -28.79
CA GLY A 43 -26.33 13.42 -29.99
C GLY A 43 -24.85 13.51 -30.31
N ASP A 44 -24.27 14.70 -30.24
CA ASP A 44 -22.83 14.93 -30.42
C ASP A 44 -22.01 14.19 -29.35
N TRP A 45 -22.45 14.24 -28.10
CA TRP A 45 -21.78 13.52 -27.03
C TRP A 45 -21.84 11.99 -27.18
N ASN A 46 -22.99 11.45 -27.61
CA ASN A 46 -23.11 10.02 -27.94
C ASN A 46 -22.19 9.64 -29.10
N PHE A 47 -22.07 10.52 -30.10
CA PHE A 47 -21.16 10.33 -31.22
C PHE A 47 -19.69 10.32 -30.75
N GLU A 48 -19.29 11.28 -29.92
CA GLU A 48 -17.95 11.35 -29.33
C GLU A 48 -17.62 10.08 -28.54
N LYS A 49 -18.51 9.68 -27.61
CA LYS A 49 -18.36 8.44 -26.84
C LYS A 49 -18.16 7.23 -27.74
N MET A 50 -18.98 7.10 -28.78
CA MET A 50 -18.90 5.99 -29.74
C MET A 50 -17.55 5.97 -30.45
N ILE A 51 -17.06 7.10 -30.98
CA ILE A 51 -15.78 7.13 -31.71
C ILE A 51 -14.56 6.97 -30.79
N THR A 52 -14.65 7.38 -29.53
CA THR A 52 -13.55 7.26 -28.55
C THR A 52 -13.60 5.98 -27.71
N MET A 53 -14.68 5.18 -27.82
CA MET A 53 -14.97 4.04 -26.93
C MET A 53 -13.77 3.09 -26.79
N VAL A 54 -13.13 2.74 -27.90
CA VAL A 54 -12.00 1.82 -27.93
C VAL A 54 -10.79 2.35 -27.15
N LEU A 55 -10.46 3.62 -27.31
CA LEU A 55 -9.35 4.26 -26.62
C LEU A 55 -9.65 4.41 -25.12
N PHE A 56 -10.90 4.72 -24.78
CA PHE A 56 -11.37 4.78 -23.41
C PHE A 56 -11.22 3.43 -22.69
N ILE A 57 -11.73 2.34 -23.30
CA ILE A 57 -11.60 0.98 -22.75
C ILE A 57 -10.13 0.59 -22.60
N LEU A 58 -9.28 0.92 -23.58
CA LEU A 58 -7.84 0.64 -23.50
C LEU A 58 -7.17 1.37 -22.32
N GLY A 59 -7.52 2.65 -22.10
CA GLY A 59 -7.04 3.43 -20.96
C GLY A 59 -7.47 2.81 -19.63
N LYS A 60 -8.76 2.47 -19.51
CA LYS A 60 -9.34 1.81 -18.33
C LYS A 60 -8.71 0.45 -18.07
N PHE A 61 -8.43 -0.33 -19.11
CA PHE A 61 -7.81 -1.65 -18.95
C PHE A 61 -6.39 -1.56 -18.39
N LYS A 62 -5.59 -0.61 -18.88
CA LYS A 62 -4.23 -0.36 -18.33
C LYS A 62 -4.27 0.04 -16.87
N GLU A 63 -5.22 0.90 -16.48
CA GLU A 63 -5.43 1.29 -15.08
C GLU A 63 -5.85 0.09 -14.24
N ALA A 64 -6.86 -0.65 -14.68
CA ALA A 64 -7.40 -1.82 -13.99
C ALA A 64 -6.33 -2.91 -13.79
N LYS A 65 -5.48 -3.15 -14.80
CA LYS A 65 -4.37 -4.10 -14.71
C LYS A 65 -3.36 -3.70 -13.65
N ARG A 66 -2.86 -2.47 -13.70
CA ARG A 66 -1.92 -1.94 -12.71
C ARG A 66 -2.48 -2.04 -11.30
N MET A 67 -3.77 -1.69 -11.15
CA MET A 67 -4.44 -1.71 -9.86
C MET A 67 -4.73 -3.11 -9.36
N TYR A 68 -5.08 -4.05 -10.24
CA TYR A 68 -5.24 -5.47 -9.89
C TYR A 68 -3.92 -6.04 -9.36
N GLU A 69 -2.82 -5.86 -10.08
CA GLU A 69 -1.50 -6.34 -9.67
C GLU A 69 -1.11 -5.78 -8.29
N GLN A 70 -1.31 -4.48 -8.09
CA GLN A 70 -1.04 -3.79 -6.84
C GLN A 70 -1.91 -4.32 -5.69
N GLN A 71 -3.23 -4.37 -5.87
CA GLN A 71 -4.18 -4.75 -4.81
C GLN A 71 -4.15 -6.25 -4.51
N SER A 72 -3.89 -7.09 -5.52
CA SER A 72 -3.67 -8.53 -5.35
C SER A 72 -2.39 -8.78 -4.57
N GLY A 73 -1.30 -8.07 -4.87
CA GLY A 73 -0.06 -8.13 -4.09
C GLY A 73 -0.26 -7.72 -2.63
N VAL A 74 -0.94 -6.60 -2.38
CA VAL A 74 -1.26 -6.14 -1.01
C VAL A 74 -2.11 -7.16 -0.24
N PHE A 75 -3.07 -7.80 -0.91
CA PHE A 75 -3.87 -8.85 -0.29
C PHE A 75 -3.05 -10.11 0.02
N GLN A 76 -2.17 -10.54 -0.90
CA GLN A 76 -1.29 -11.70 -0.70
C GLN A 76 -0.32 -11.49 0.46
N ASP A 77 0.35 -10.34 0.50
CA ASP A 77 1.22 -9.92 1.61
C ASP A 77 0.45 -9.99 2.95
N LEU A 78 -0.77 -9.45 2.98
CA LEU A 78 -1.58 -9.45 4.19
C LEU A 78 -2.01 -10.87 4.59
N ASP A 79 -2.43 -11.69 3.64
CA ASP A 79 -2.85 -13.08 3.87
C ASP A 79 -1.71 -13.95 4.40
N SER A 80 -0.47 -13.75 3.91
CA SER A 80 0.71 -14.48 4.36
C SER A 80 1.24 -14.00 5.71
N SER A 81 1.02 -12.73 6.07
CA SER A 81 1.40 -12.17 7.38
C SER A 81 0.56 -12.70 8.56
N LEU A 82 -0.56 -13.37 8.28
CA LEU A 82 -1.52 -13.88 9.24
C LEU A 82 -1.46 -15.42 9.36
N PRO A 83 -1.82 -16.00 10.51
CA PRO A 83 -1.85 -17.46 10.67
C PRO A 83 -2.82 -18.13 9.67
N ALA A 84 -2.32 -19.11 8.91
CA ALA A 84 -3.07 -19.78 7.85
C ALA A 84 -4.35 -20.48 8.32
N ALA A 85 -4.39 -20.94 9.58
CA ALA A 85 -5.59 -21.52 10.18
C ALA A 85 -6.74 -20.49 10.24
N ILE A 86 -6.43 -19.27 10.66
CA ILE A 86 -7.39 -18.19 10.84
C ILE A 86 -7.88 -17.66 9.49
N THR A 87 -6.98 -17.43 8.54
CA THR A 87 -7.37 -16.97 7.21
C THR A 87 -8.20 -18.01 6.45
N SER A 88 -7.97 -19.31 6.70
CA SER A 88 -8.80 -20.40 6.16
C SER A 88 -10.22 -20.37 6.71
N GLU A 89 -10.40 -20.07 7.99
CA GLU A 89 -11.73 -19.87 8.58
C GLU A 89 -12.45 -18.66 7.96
N TRP A 90 -11.76 -17.53 7.84
CA TRP A 90 -12.32 -16.31 7.25
C TRP A 90 -12.69 -16.46 5.78
N ARG A 91 -11.99 -17.31 5.03
CA ARG A 91 -12.34 -17.63 3.63
C ARG A 91 -13.72 -18.26 3.50
N ASN A 92 -14.15 -19.02 4.51
CA ASN A 92 -15.44 -19.72 4.58
C ASN A 92 -16.54 -18.89 5.25
N GLU A 93 -16.19 -17.76 5.89
CA GLU A 93 -17.16 -16.89 6.54
C GLU A 93 -18.03 -16.15 5.52
N SER A 94 -19.32 -16.03 5.83
CA SER A 94 -20.28 -15.36 4.95
C SER A 94 -20.07 -13.84 4.96
N THR A 95 -19.93 -13.25 3.79
CA THR A 95 -19.83 -11.80 3.59
C THR A 95 -21.20 -11.09 3.60
N ALA A 96 -22.30 -11.85 3.59
CA ALA A 96 -23.64 -11.31 3.56
C ALA A 96 -23.95 -10.51 4.84
N PRO A 97 -24.57 -9.31 4.73
CA PRO A 97 -24.92 -8.52 5.89
C PRO A 97 -25.97 -9.25 6.73
N ARG A 98 -25.75 -9.31 8.04
CA ARG A 98 -26.65 -9.91 9.02
C ARG A 98 -27.18 -8.84 9.95
N LYS A 99 -28.40 -9.00 10.43
CA LYS A 99 -29.00 -8.09 11.40
C LYS A 99 -28.96 -8.74 12.78
N ILE A 100 -28.17 -8.17 13.69
CA ILE A 100 -28.08 -8.60 15.08
C ILE A 100 -28.82 -7.55 15.92
N GLY A 101 -30.00 -7.92 16.42
CA GLY A 101 -30.91 -6.99 17.10
C GLY A 101 -31.37 -5.86 16.17
N LYS A 102 -31.06 -4.60 16.52
CA LYS A 102 -31.39 -3.41 15.72
C LYS A 102 -30.25 -2.94 14.80
N LYS A 103 -29.07 -3.56 14.84
CA LYS A 103 -27.89 -3.13 14.07
C LYS A 103 -27.59 -4.11 12.93
N TRP A 104 -27.22 -3.56 11.79
CA TRP A 104 -26.62 -4.33 10.69
C TRP A 104 -25.14 -4.55 10.98
N THR A 105 -24.69 -5.77 10.81
CA THR A 105 -23.30 -6.21 11.02
C THR A 105 -22.84 -6.99 9.80
N SER A 106 -21.59 -6.78 9.41
CA SER A 106 -20.93 -7.51 8.33
C SER A 106 -19.44 -7.58 8.64
N VAL A 107 -18.75 -8.54 8.05
CA VAL A 107 -17.28 -8.72 8.15
C VAL A 107 -16.50 -7.46 7.72
N TYR A 108 -17.11 -6.60 6.90
CA TYR A 108 -16.50 -5.34 6.46
C TYR A 108 -16.63 -4.20 7.48
N PHE A 109 -17.40 -4.38 8.56
CA PHE A 109 -17.52 -3.41 9.64
C PHE A 109 -16.77 -3.94 10.86
N GLY A 110 -15.84 -3.14 11.38
CA GLY A 110 -15.17 -3.48 12.63
C GLY A 110 -16.16 -3.42 13.79
N ASN A 111 -16.20 -4.47 14.61
CA ASN A 111 -17.04 -4.51 15.81
C ASN A 111 -16.58 -3.55 16.93
N GLY A 112 -15.55 -2.73 16.68
CA GLY A 112 -15.01 -1.76 17.65
C GLY A 112 -14.33 -2.37 18.88
N ASP A 113 -14.37 -3.71 19.02
CA ASP A 113 -14.01 -4.46 20.22
C ASP A 113 -12.54 -4.87 20.30
N TRP A 114 -11.78 -4.74 19.22
CA TRP A 114 -10.33 -4.98 19.21
C TRP A 114 -9.59 -4.11 20.24
N GLY A 115 -10.16 -2.95 20.63
CA GLY A 115 -9.61 -2.11 21.69
C GLY A 115 -9.66 -2.76 23.07
N LYS A 116 -10.63 -3.66 23.34
CA LYS A 116 -10.68 -4.42 24.61
C LYS A 116 -9.66 -5.55 24.63
N SER A 117 -9.52 -6.27 23.51
CA SER A 117 -8.49 -7.30 23.36
C SER A 117 -7.10 -6.69 23.59
N LEU A 118 -6.81 -5.54 22.97
CA LEU A 118 -5.55 -4.82 23.19
C LEU A 118 -5.38 -4.34 24.64
N GLU A 119 -6.43 -3.82 25.28
CA GLU A 119 -6.36 -3.40 26.69
C GLU A 119 -6.07 -4.59 27.62
N GLU A 120 -6.62 -5.76 27.32
CA GLU A 120 -6.34 -7.00 28.05
C GLU A 120 -4.91 -7.49 27.80
N THR A 121 -4.43 -7.50 26.55
CA THR A 121 -3.04 -7.86 26.22
C THR A 121 -2.04 -6.95 26.93
N LEU A 122 -2.26 -5.62 26.92
CA LEU A 122 -1.40 -4.65 27.61
C LEU A 122 -1.47 -4.74 29.15
N ARG A 123 -2.54 -5.33 29.72
CA ARG A 123 -2.65 -5.61 31.16
C ARG A 123 -1.96 -6.90 31.55
N GLN A 124 -1.96 -7.89 30.66
CA GLN A 124 -1.32 -9.19 30.84
C GLN A 124 0.19 -9.14 30.55
N GLU A 125 0.63 -8.22 29.70
CA GLU A 125 2.02 -7.79 29.63
C GLU A 125 2.39 -7.08 30.96
N GLU A 126 2.76 -7.85 31.98
CA GLU A 126 3.66 -7.34 33.01
C GLU A 126 4.89 -6.73 32.30
N PRO A 127 5.56 -5.71 32.87
CA PRO A 127 6.82 -5.23 32.32
C PRO A 127 7.81 -6.38 32.36
N ALA A 128 7.83 -7.17 31.29
CA ALA A 128 8.80 -8.20 31.09
C ALA A 128 10.15 -7.47 31.11
N ASP A 129 10.98 -7.82 32.08
CA ASP A 129 12.42 -7.61 31.91
C ASP A 129 12.76 -8.07 30.50
N GLU A 130 13.42 -7.19 29.72
CA GLU A 130 13.73 -7.40 28.31
C GLU A 130 14.08 -8.88 28.09
N PRO A 131 13.38 -9.60 27.19
CA PRO A 131 13.47 -11.06 27.11
C PRO A 131 14.93 -11.52 27.12
N GLU A 132 15.25 -12.45 28.01
CA GLU A 132 16.61 -12.97 28.28
C GLU A 132 17.35 -13.50 27.03
N THR A 133 16.65 -13.64 25.90
CA THR A 133 17.18 -14.02 24.60
C THR A 133 18.00 -12.93 23.91
N PHE A 134 17.92 -11.65 24.32
CA PHE A 134 18.75 -10.57 23.74
C PHE A 134 20.06 -10.34 24.54
N LYS A 135 20.86 -11.40 24.72
CA LYS A 135 22.21 -11.35 25.31
C LYS A 135 23.30 -10.89 24.33
N ASN A 136 22.98 -10.02 23.36
CA ASN A 136 24.00 -9.49 22.45
C ASN A 136 24.48 -8.13 22.97
N SER A 137 25.68 -8.13 23.58
CA SER A 137 26.39 -6.94 24.08
C SER A 137 26.46 -5.83 23.02
N GLN A 138 26.62 -6.21 21.76
CA GLN A 138 26.70 -5.34 20.59
C GLN A 138 25.43 -4.51 20.35
N ALA A 139 24.26 -5.14 20.25
CA ALA A 139 23.01 -4.43 19.98
C ALA A 139 22.61 -3.50 21.14
N LYS A 140 22.91 -3.92 22.39
CA LYS A 140 22.74 -3.06 23.57
C LYS A 140 23.67 -1.84 23.53
N LEU A 141 24.89 -2.01 23.02
CA LEU A 141 25.85 -0.91 22.83
C LEU A 141 25.36 0.06 21.76
N GLU A 142 24.97 -0.43 20.58
CA GLU A 142 24.40 0.38 19.49
C GLU A 142 23.18 1.21 19.96
N ASN A 143 22.25 0.58 20.68
CA ASN A 143 21.08 1.27 21.24
C ASN A 143 21.46 2.34 22.28
N ALA A 144 22.50 2.09 23.07
CA ALA A 144 22.99 3.04 24.07
C ALA A 144 23.70 4.24 23.41
N LEU A 145 24.48 4.00 22.35
CA LEU A 145 25.10 5.06 21.55
C LEU A 145 24.05 5.91 20.82
N ASP A 146 22.99 5.28 20.25
CA ASP A 146 21.87 6.01 19.65
C ASP A 146 21.18 6.94 20.65
N LYS A 147 20.87 6.40 21.83
CA LYS A 147 20.23 7.18 22.89
C LYS A 147 21.10 8.34 23.31
N LEU A 148 22.41 8.12 23.45
CA LEU A 148 23.37 9.17 23.78
C LEU A 148 23.43 10.23 22.67
N ARG A 149 23.43 9.82 21.39
CA ARG A 149 23.39 10.73 20.22
C ARG A 149 22.15 11.62 20.25
N VAL A 150 20.98 11.04 20.50
CA VAL A 150 19.71 11.78 20.58
C VAL A 150 19.73 12.74 21.77
N ASP A 151 20.12 12.27 22.95
CA ASP A 151 20.15 13.11 24.16
C ASP A 151 21.18 14.26 24.03
N ALA A 152 22.33 14.00 23.41
CA ALA A 152 23.35 15.02 23.10
C ALA A 152 22.83 16.05 22.09
N SER A 153 22.09 15.62 21.06
CA SER A 153 21.51 16.54 20.07
C SER A 153 20.45 17.49 20.66
N GLN A 154 19.83 17.09 21.78
CA GLN A 154 18.87 17.93 22.51
C GLN A 154 19.54 18.96 23.44
N LEU A 155 20.85 18.85 23.70
CA LEU A 155 21.58 19.86 24.45
C LEU A 155 21.72 21.15 23.64
N LYS A 156 21.18 22.24 24.19
CA LYS A 156 21.45 23.60 23.72
C LYS A 156 22.62 24.21 24.50
N PRO A 157 23.32 25.24 23.95
CA PRO A 157 24.34 25.97 24.70
C PRO A 157 23.82 26.56 26.02
N SER A 158 22.54 26.92 26.09
CA SER A 158 21.86 27.41 27.29
C SER A 158 21.40 26.33 28.28
N SER A 159 21.68 25.05 28.00
CA SER A 159 21.32 23.95 28.90
C SER A 159 22.11 24.03 30.21
N THR A 160 21.53 23.49 31.28
CA THR A 160 22.13 23.59 32.61
C THR A 160 23.48 22.84 32.69
N PRO A 161 24.44 23.30 33.49
CA PRO A 161 25.71 22.60 33.69
C PRO A 161 25.53 21.14 34.15
N ARG A 162 24.47 20.86 34.92
CA ARG A 162 24.12 19.50 35.34
C ARG A 162 23.74 18.59 34.17
N GLN A 163 23.02 19.10 33.17
CA GLN A 163 22.67 18.34 31.96
C GLN A 163 23.91 18.04 31.12
N HIS A 164 24.80 19.03 30.96
CA HIS A 164 26.10 18.85 30.27
C HIS A 164 26.96 17.80 30.97
N ASN A 165 27.10 17.89 32.30
CA ASN A 165 27.88 16.92 33.08
C ASN A 165 27.31 15.50 32.96
N SER A 166 25.97 15.35 33.03
CA SER A 166 25.33 14.04 32.88
C SER A 166 25.60 13.39 31.52
N ILE A 167 25.72 14.17 30.44
CA ILE A 167 26.06 13.63 29.12
C ILE A 167 27.55 13.29 29.04
N ASN A 168 28.43 14.13 29.60
CA ASN A 168 29.86 13.85 29.67
C ASN A 168 30.19 12.59 30.49
N ASP A 169 29.50 12.36 31.61
CA ASP A 169 29.68 11.15 32.41
C ASP A 169 29.25 9.89 31.64
N ARG A 170 28.15 9.98 30.89
CA ARG A 170 27.71 8.91 29.99
C ARG A 170 28.69 8.67 28.84
N ARG A 171 29.25 9.73 28.24
CA ARG A 171 30.30 9.62 27.22
C ARG A 171 31.51 8.85 27.75
N LYS A 172 32.03 9.20 28.94
CA LYS A 172 33.15 8.49 29.58
C LYS A 172 32.89 6.99 29.76
N LEU A 173 31.69 6.63 30.25
CA LEU A 173 31.30 5.23 30.40
C LEU A 173 31.24 4.52 29.04
N MET A 174 30.75 5.20 28.00
CA MET A 174 30.68 4.61 26.65
C MET A 174 32.07 4.41 26.02
N ILE A 175 33.07 5.26 26.30
CA ILE A 175 34.45 5.05 25.82
C ILE A 175 34.95 3.68 26.26
N ALA A 176 34.79 3.37 27.54
CA ALA A 176 35.23 2.10 28.09
C ALA A 176 34.50 0.91 27.42
N ARG A 177 33.18 1.02 27.23
CA ARG A 177 32.38 -0.05 26.59
C ARG A 177 32.73 -0.25 25.11
N VAL A 178 32.95 0.82 24.37
CA VAL A 178 33.38 0.75 22.96
C VAL A 178 34.76 0.13 22.85
N ALA A 179 35.69 0.48 23.74
CA ALA A 179 37.01 -0.13 23.78
C ALA A 179 36.93 -1.65 24.06
N THR A 180 36.13 -2.07 25.05
CA THR A 180 35.90 -3.49 25.34
C THR A 180 35.31 -4.22 24.13
N HIS A 181 34.30 -3.65 23.47
CA HIS A 181 33.69 -4.24 22.28
C HIS A 181 34.70 -4.41 21.14
N ARG A 182 35.54 -3.40 20.88
CA ARG A 182 36.60 -3.49 19.86
C ARG A 182 37.63 -4.56 20.19
N SER A 183 38.02 -4.72 21.47
CA SER A 183 38.92 -5.80 21.90
C SER A 183 38.30 -7.19 21.75
N GLU A 184 36.99 -7.33 22.02
CA GLU A 184 36.27 -8.59 21.78
C GLU A 184 36.19 -8.91 20.28
N ARG A 185 35.90 -7.90 19.45
CA ARG A 185 35.84 -8.00 18.00
C ARG A 185 37.17 -8.48 17.41
N GLU A 186 38.29 -7.97 17.90
CA GLU A 186 39.63 -8.33 17.40
C GLU A 186 39.91 -9.83 17.44
N ARG A 187 39.27 -10.56 18.37
CA ARG A 187 39.38 -12.03 18.47
C ARG A 187 38.77 -12.75 17.26
N PHE A 188 37.78 -12.14 16.62
CA PHE A 188 37.03 -12.71 15.50
C PHE A 188 37.39 -12.08 14.15
N MET A 189 37.85 -10.83 14.15
CA MET A 189 38.07 -10.00 12.96
C MET A 189 39.44 -9.32 12.93
N GLY A 190 40.43 -9.77 13.70
CA GLY A 190 41.74 -9.08 13.83
C GLY A 190 42.64 -9.09 12.59
N ALA A 191 42.24 -9.80 11.52
CA ALA A 191 42.88 -9.69 10.21
C ALA A 191 42.42 -8.43 9.43
N LEU A 192 41.35 -7.77 9.88
CA LEU A 192 40.75 -6.62 9.23
C LEU A 192 41.31 -5.31 9.81
N GLY A 193 41.62 -4.36 8.93
CA GLY A 193 42.05 -3.02 9.30
C GLY A 193 40.89 -2.09 9.65
N ASP A 194 41.04 -0.81 9.34
CA ASP A 194 39.98 0.17 9.51
C ASP A 194 38.80 -0.11 8.55
N PRO A 195 37.54 0.16 8.98
CA PRO A 195 36.35 0.03 8.14
C PRO A 195 36.46 0.77 6.80
N ASP A 196 36.14 0.09 5.71
CA ASP A 196 36.35 0.54 4.33
C ASP A 196 35.07 0.61 3.46
N HIS A 197 33.90 0.35 4.05
CA HIS A 197 32.64 0.47 3.34
C HIS A 197 32.34 1.95 3.00
N PRO A 198 32.01 2.29 1.73
CA PRO A 198 31.81 3.68 1.30
C PRO A 198 30.62 4.37 1.98
N GLU A 199 29.61 3.59 2.37
CA GLU A 199 28.43 4.08 3.09
C GLU A 199 28.55 3.97 4.63
N SER A 200 29.67 3.48 5.17
CA SER A 200 29.91 3.59 6.62
C SER A 200 30.07 5.07 6.94
N GLU A 201 29.26 5.57 7.88
CA GLU A 201 29.38 6.92 8.43
C GLU A 201 30.75 7.06 9.13
N ARG A 202 31.80 7.42 8.38
CA ARG A 202 33.08 7.86 8.94
C ARG A 202 32.92 9.23 9.58
N VAL A 203 32.16 9.30 10.67
CA VAL A 203 32.10 10.49 11.49
C VAL A 203 33.34 10.44 12.39
N SER A 204 34.45 10.97 11.88
CA SER A 204 35.60 11.32 12.72
C SER A 204 35.19 12.49 13.61
N SER A 205 34.49 12.18 14.69
CA SER A 205 34.11 13.12 15.74
C SER A 205 34.88 12.74 17.00
N ALA A 206 35.29 13.75 17.77
CA ALA A 206 35.83 13.55 19.12
C ALA A 206 34.80 12.92 20.08
N ASP A 207 33.51 12.94 19.69
CA ASP A 207 32.41 12.44 20.49
C ASP A 207 32.14 10.94 20.27
N VAL A 208 31.89 10.25 21.38
CA VAL A 208 31.86 8.77 21.47
C VAL A 208 30.61 8.18 20.83
N GLU A 209 29.50 8.91 20.87
CA GLU A 209 28.21 8.55 20.24
C GLU A 209 28.26 8.47 18.69
N TYR A 210 29.37 8.89 18.09
CA TYR A 210 29.65 8.75 16.66
C TYR A 210 30.78 7.76 16.36
N SER A 211 31.28 7.05 17.39
CA SER A 211 32.33 6.06 17.21
C SER A 211 31.86 4.87 16.37
N GLU A 212 32.62 4.57 15.32
CA GLU A 212 32.44 3.36 14.52
C GLU A 212 32.79 2.11 15.35
N LEU A 213 31.85 1.16 15.43
CA LEU A 213 32.05 -0.10 16.14
C LEU A 213 32.88 -1.09 15.29
N GLY A 214 32.90 -0.86 13.98
CA GLY A 214 33.59 -1.67 12.98
C GLY A 214 33.03 -3.09 12.95
N LEU A 215 31.73 -3.18 12.76
CA LEU A 215 31.02 -4.44 12.56
C LEU A 215 31.27 -4.96 11.14
N PRO A 216 31.01 -6.24 10.84
CA PRO A 216 31.13 -6.75 9.48
C PRO A 216 30.46 -5.87 8.42
N SER A 217 29.30 -5.29 8.69
CA SER A 217 28.61 -4.37 7.77
C SER A 217 29.38 -3.08 7.44
N ALA A 218 30.37 -2.72 8.24
CA ALA A 218 31.22 -1.54 8.00
C ALA A 218 32.38 -1.83 7.01
N TYR A 219 32.50 -3.07 6.52
CA TYR A 219 33.54 -3.49 5.59
C TYR A 219 32.95 -3.89 4.22
N GLN A 220 33.74 -3.76 3.17
CA GLN A 220 33.38 -4.28 1.84
C GLN A 220 33.42 -5.82 1.81
N SER A 221 32.58 -6.40 0.96
CA SER A 221 32.51 -7.87 0.78
C SER A 221 33.86 -8.48 0.39
N SER A 222 34.67 -7.80 -0.44
CA SER A 222 36.02 -8.25 -0.79
C SER A 222 36.92 -8.35 0.43
N THR A 223 36.90 -7.34 1.29
CA THR A 223 37.74 -7.24 2.48
C THR A 223 37.35 -8.30 3.52
N LEU A 224 36.05 -8.57 3.65
CA LEU A 224 35.54 -9.67 4.48
C LEU A 224 35.96 -11.05 3.96
N ILE A 225 36.04 -11.24 2.65
CA ILE A 225 36.50 -12.48 2.01
C ILE A 225 38.00 -12.66 2.26
N ASP A 226 38.80 -11.62 1.98
CA ASP A 226 40.26 -11.65 2.15
C ASP A 226 40.65 -11.89 3.62
N GLY A 227 39.90 -11.31 4.56
CA GLY A 227 40.07 -11.53 6.00
C GLY A 227 39.43 -12.80 6.55
N ASN A 228 38.84 -13.66 5.72
CA ASN A 228 38.11 -14.88 6.10
C ASN A 228 37.03 -14.65 7.19
N CYS A 229 36.35 -13.51 7.13
CA CYS A 229 35.36 -13.03 8.11
C CYS A 229 33.90 -13.19 7.64
N ILE A 230 33.66 -14.00 6.60
CA ILE A 230 32.33 -14.24 6.01
C ILE A 230 31.35 -14.83 7.04
N THR A 231 31.83 -15.70 7.93
CA THR A 231 31.01 -16.29 8.99
C THR A 231 30.53 -15.24 9.99
N ALA A 232 31.36 -14.26 10.33
CA ALA A 232 30.98 -13.13 11.17
C ALA A 232 29.94 -12.25 10.49
N ALA A 233 30.07 -12.00 9.18
CA ALA A 233 29.09 -11.27 8.39
C ALA A 233 27.73 -11.98 8.33
N GLN A 234 27.71 -13.31 8.18
CA GLN A 234 26.47 -14.11 8.23
C GLN A 234 25.81 -14.10 9.62
N ALA A 235 26.62 -14.15 10.68
CA ALA A 235 26.14 -14.05 12.06
C ALA A 235 25.54 -12.66 12.33
N GLU A 236 26.19 -11.59 11.88
CA GLU A 236 25.63 -10.24 11.95
C GLU A 236 24.32 -10.17 11.17
N ALA A 237 24.27 -10.63 9.93
CA ALA A 237 23.07 -10.58 9.11
C ALA A 237 21.88 -11.28 9.78
N SER A 238 22.11 -12.44 10.38
CA SER A 238 21.09 -13.16 11.16
C SER A 238 20.59 -12.34 12.34
N LEU A 239 21.50 -11.69 13.07
CA LEU A 239 21.14 -10.78 14.16
C LEU A 239 20.38 -9.53 13.68
N ARG A 240 20.77 -8.95 12.54
CA ARG A 240 20.10 -7.78 11.96
C ARG A 240 18.67 -8.12 11.54
N ARG A 241 18.42 -9.29 10.94
CA ARG A 241 17.06 -9.78 10.62
C ARG A 241 16.19 -9.88 11.87
N LEU A 242 16.68 -10.56 12.91
CA LEU A 242 15.98 -10.65 14.20
C LEU A 242 15.70 -9.27 14.80
N THR A 243 16.67 -8.35 14.70
CA THR A 243 16.51 -6.99 15.19
C THR A 243 15.46 -6.22 14.39
N CYS A 244 15.39 -6.41 13.07
CA CYS A 244 14.35 -5.85 12.23
C CYS A 244 12.97 -6.37 12.63
N ASP A 245 12.82 -7.69 12.78
CA ASP A 245 11.58 -8.34 13.19
C ASP A 245 11.08 -7.81 14.53
N ASP A 246 11.95 -7.79 15.55
CA ASP A 246 11.63 -7.28 16.89
C ASP A 246 11.29 -5.79 16.88
N SER A 247 12.01 -4.99 16.08
CA SER A 247 11.75 -3.56 15.96
C SER A 247 10.39 -3.31 15.30
N LEU A 248 10.03 -4.09 14.28
CA LEU A 248 8.72 -4.00 13.63
C LEU A 248 7.58 -4.43 14.56
N LYS A 249 7.74 -5.52 15.30
CA LYS A 249 6.80 -5.91 16.37
C LYS A 249 6.59 -4.77 17.36
N THR A 250 7.69 -4.23 17.88
CA THR A 250 7.68 -3.09 18.82
C THR A 250 6.92 -1.89 18.24
N VAL A 251 7.18 -1.52 16.99
CA VAL A 251 6.47 -0.42 16.31
C VAL A 251 4.96 -0.69 16.27
N ARG A 252 4.53 -1.90 15.89
CA ARG A 252 3.10 -2.27 15.82
C ARG A 252 2.44 -2.20 17.19
N HIS A 253 3.04 -2.78 18.23
CA HIS A 253 2.53 -2.70 19.60
C HIS A 253 2.37 -1.25 20.08
N LEU A 254 3.39 -0.42 19.88
CA LEU A 254 3.37 0.97 20.31
C LEU A 254 2.30 1.79 19.56
N LEU A 255 2.10 1.51 18.26
CA LEU A 255 1.02 2.11 17.48
C LEU A 255 -0.37 1.64 17.95
N GLY A 256 -0.48 0.36 18.34
CA GLY A 256 -1.64 -0.21 19.03
C GLY A 256 -1.93 0.54 20.34
N ALA A 257 -0.98 0.55 21.27
CA ALA A 257 -1.08 1.23 22.56
C ALA A 257 -1.43 2.72 22.41
N LYS A 258 -0.83 3.41 21.43
CA LYS A 258 -1.14 4.80 21.11
C LYS A 258 -2.60 4.98 20.66
N SER A 259 -3.13 4.05 19.87
CA SER A 259 -4.53 4.09 19.48
C SER A 259 -5.49 3.91 20.64
N LEU A 260 -5.17 3.01 21.57
CA LEU A 260 -5.95 2.80 22.79
C LEU A 260 -5.93 4.05 23.68
N ALA A 261 -4.73 4.63 23.88
CA ALA A 261 -4.56 5.86 24.65
C ALA A 261 -5.36 7.03 24.06
N LEU A 262 -5.42 7.16 22.72
CA LEU A 262 -6.24 8.17 22.06
C LEU A 262 -7.74 7.93 22.25
N ARG A 263 -8.20 6.69 22.10
CA ARG A 263 -9.61 6.32 22.36
C ARG A 263 -10.01 6.60 23.80
N TYR A 264 -9.16 6.21 24.76
CA TYR A 264 -9.36 6.50 26.18
C TYR A 264 -9.42 8.00 26.46
N LYS A 265 -8.47 8.78 25.92
CA LYS A 265 -8.47 10.25 26.04
C LYS A 265 -9.77 10.86 25.52
N ARG A 266 -10.21 10.48 24.32
CA ARG A 266 -11.44 11.01 23.70
C ARG A 266 -12.71 10.68 24.49
N LYS A 267 -12.78 9.48 25.11
CA LYS A 267 -13.99 8.99 25.78
C LYS A 267 -14.11 9.43 27.24
N ASN A 268 -13.00 9.41 27.98
CA ASN A 268 -13.04 9.42 29.45
C ASN A 268 -12.44 10.68 30.09
N LEU A 269 -11.59 11.43 29.37
CA LEU A 269 -10.85 12.53 29.98
C LEU A 269 -11.53 13.87 29.76
N THR A 270 -11.84 14.54 30.86
CA THR A 270 -12.30 15.93 30.92
C THR A 270 -11.41 16.71 31.88
N GLY A 271 -11.17 17.99 31.59
CA GLY A 271 -10.32 18.87 32.41
C GLY A 271 -8.82 18.85 32.05
N GLU A 272 -8.14 19.93 32.43
CA GLU A 272 -6.79 20.28 31.97
C GLU A 272 -5.71 19.29 32.45
N ARG A 273 -5.64 19.02 33.76
CA ARG A 273 -4.59 18.17 34.35
C ARG A 273 -4.56 16.75 33.81
N ALA A 274 -5.73 16.13 33.62
CA ALA A 274 -5.83 14.78 33.08
C ALA A 274 -5.46 14.75 31.59
N THR A 275 -5.84 15.80 30.85
CA THR A 275 -5.48 15.99 29.45
C THR A 275 -3.97 16.12 29.27
N THR A 276 -3.28 16.93 30.09
CA THR A 276 -1.82 17.08 30.05
C THR A 276 -1.08 15.77 30.32
N ARG A 277 -1.57 14.96 31.27
CA ARG A 277 -0.96 13.63 31.56
C ARG A 277 -1.11 12.67 30.38
N ALA A 278 -2.29 12.62 29.77
CA ALA A 278 -2.51 11.80 28.58
C ALA A 278 -1.69 12.28 27.38
N GLU A 279 -1.51 13.58 27.21
CA GLU A 279 -0.63 14.14 26.18
C GLU A 279 0.82 13.78 26.38
N LYS A 280 1.29 13.80 27.64
CA LYS A 280 2.62 13.31 27.99
C LYS A 280 2.78 11.84 27.61
N LEU A 281 1.83 10.98 27.98
CA LEU A 281 1.86 9.56 27.60
C LEU A 281 1.91 9.36 26.07
N LEU A 282 1.09 10.10 25.32
CA LEU A 282 1.09 10.03 23.84
C LEU A 282 2.41 10.50 23.23
N LYS A 283 3.06 11.49 23.84
CA LYS A 283 4.39 11.95 23.46
C LYS A 283 5.44 10.87 23.74
N ASP A 284 5.40 10.26 24.92
CA ASP A 284 6.32 9.20 25.32
C ASP A 284 6.20 7.98 24.38
N LEU A 285 4.98 7.56 24.04
CA LEU A 285 4.73 6.50 23.06
C LEU A 285 5.28 6.85 21.67
N ARG A 286 5.15 8.11 21.23
CA ARG A 286 5.71 8.57 19.96
C ARG A 286 7.24 8.50 19.97
N GLU A 287 7.89 8.95 21.05
CA GLU A 287 9.34 8.88 21.19
C GLU A 287 9.84 7.42 21.17
N GLN A 288 9.09 6.49 21.76
CA GLN A 288 9.39 5.06 21.69
C GLN A 288 9.23 4.50 20.27
N VAL A 289 8.20 4.91 19.51
CA VAL A 289 8.06 4.54 18.09
C VAL A 289 9.26 5.04 17.28
N ASP A 290 9.67 6.30 17.49
CA ASP A 290 10.82 6.87 16.79
C ASP A 290 12.12 6.15 17.15
N LYS A 291 12.27 5.69 18.40
CA LYS A 291 13.41 4.85 18.83
C LYS A 291 13.40 3.49 18.14
N ALA A 292 12.27 2.80 18.11
CA ALA A 292 12.15 1.51 17.42
C ALA A 292 12.37 1.66 15.91
N LYS A 293 11.89 2.75 15.31
CA LYS A 293 12.15 3.11 13.91
C LYS A 293 13.64 3.25 13.61
N ARG A 294 14.39 3.99 14.43
CA ARG A 294 15.85 4.14 14.24
C ARG A 294 16.59 2.82 14.37
N ARG A 295 16.19 1.98 15.33
CA ARG A 295 16.75 0.63 15.49
C ARG A 295 16.53 -0.21 14.24
N TYR A 296 15.31 -0.22 13.71
CA TYR A 296 14.97 -0.88 12.46
C TYR A 296 15.81 -0.37 11.28
N SER A 297 15.83 0.95 11.06
CA SER A 297 16.58 1.56 9.95
C SER A 297 18.05 1.18 9.98
N ARG A 298 18.71 1.28 11.14
CA ARG A 298 20.12 0.89 11.28
C ARG A 298 20.36 -0.58 10.93
N SER A 299 19.50 -1.48 11.40
CA SER A 299 19.66 -2.90 11.11
C SER A 299 19.41 -3.22 9.64
N ARG A 300 18.44 -2.55 9.01
CA ARG A 300 18.19 -2.64 7.57
C ARG A 300 19.37 -2.09 6.76
N ASP A 301 19.93 -0.95 7.15
CA ASP A 301 21.07 -0.33 6.46
C ASP A 301 22.29 -1.24 6.56
N ALA A 302 22.54 -1.86 7.72
CA ALA A 302 23.59 -2.88 7.86
C ALA A 302 23.37 -4.11 6.96
N LEU A 303 22.12 -4.57 6.78
CA LEU A 303 21.82 -5.66 5.84
C LEU A 303 22.04 -5.26 4.37
N LEU A 304 21.79 -4.00 4.02
CA LEU A 304 22.07 -3.45 2.69
C LEU A 304 23.59 -3.37 2.44
N GLN A 305 24.36 -2.89 3.42
CA GLN A 305 25.81 -2.78 3.32
C GLN A 305 26.49 -4.15 3.16
N LEU A 306 25.91 -5.20 3.76
CA LEU A 306 26.39 -6.58 3.57
C LEU A 306 26.01 -7.19 2.20
N ASP A 307 25.22 -6.50 1.38
CA ASP A 307 24.63 -7.01 0.14
C ASP A 307 23.78 -8.29 0.34
N LEU A 308 23.15 -8.41 1.51
CA LEU A 308 22.40 -9.61 1.93
C LEU A 308 20.88 -9.42 1.90
N LEU A 309 20.40 -8.28 1.39
CA LEU A 309 18.97 -7.99 1.31
C LEU A 309 18.28 -8.67 0.11
N GLY A 310 19.01 -9.31 -0.82
CA GLY A 310 18.51 -9.79 -2.12
C GLY A 310 17.07 -10.31 -2.13
N SER A 311 16.80 -11.44 -1.47
CA SER A 311 15.43 -11.99 -1.31
C SER A 311 14.55 -11.22 -0.34
N ASP A 312 15.17 -10.56 0.64
CA ASP A 312 14.51 -9.98 1.81
C ASP A 312 14.04 -8.53 1.57
N ILE A 313 14.31 -7.94 0.41
CA ILE A 313 14.01 -6.53 0.11
C ILE A 313 12.50 -6.22 0.14
N ARG A 314 11.67 -7.22 -0.19
CA ARG A 314 10.21 -7.12 -0.07
C ARG A 314 9.74 -7.17 1.38
N ILE A 315 10.47 -7.90 2.23
CA ILE A 315 10.19 -8.10 3.65
C ILE A 315 10.63 -6.88 4.46
N TYR A 316 11.85 -6.39 4.23
CA TYR A 316 12.46 -5.27 4.94
C TYR A 316 12.51 -4.00 4.07
N GLN A 317 11.37 -3.31 3.98
CA GLN A 317 11.24 -2.06 3.24
C GLN A 317 11.69 -0.84 4.04
N GLU A 318 11.97 0.27 3.35
CA GLU A 318 12.31 1.52 4.03
C GLU A 318 11.15 2.01 4.92
N LEU A 319 11.44 2.26 6.19
CA LEU A 319 10.44 2.70 7.16
C LEU A 319 10.30 4.24 7.15
N LYS A 320 9.40 4.74 6.31
CA LYS A 320 9.05 6.17 6.21
C LYS A 320 8.01 6.60 7.26
N ALA A 321 7.87 7.91 7.46
CA ALA A 321 6.91 8.46 8.42
C ALA A 321 5.45 8.13 8.06
N GLU A 322 5.14 8.03 6.76
CA GLU A 322 3.81 7.66 6.25
C GLU A 322 3.37 6.24 6.61
N HIS A 323 4.33 5.36 6.90
CA HIS A 323 4.06 3.98 7.30
C HIS A 323 3.72 3.87 8.80
N LEU A 324 4.05 4.88 9.61
CA LEU A 324 3.85 4.88 11.07
C LEU A 324 2.42 5.31 11.46
N LYS A 325 1.43 4.87 10.68
CA LYS A 325 0.01 5.12 10.92
C LYS A 325 -0.56 4.04 11.83
N MET A 326 -1.41 4.47 12.75
CA MET A 326 -2.13 3.55 13.63
C MET A 326 -3.18 2.79 12.81
N LEU A 327 -3.27 1.47 13.04
CA LEU A 327 -4.23 0.61 12.34
C LEU A 327 -5.67 1.09 12.53
N SER A 328 -6.00 1.57 13.72
CA SER A 328 -7.32 2.13 14.06
C SER A 328 -7.71 3.36 13.25
N ASP A 329 -6.79 4.31 13.11
CA ASP A 329 -6.98 5.53 12.34
C ASP A 329 -7.20 5.20 10.87
N TYR A 330 -6.44 4.23 10.37
CA TYR A 330 -6.64 3.67 9.03
C TYR A 330 -8.02 3.00 8.87
N LEU A 331 -8.44 2.17 9.83
CA LEU A 331 -9.70 1.43 9.74
C LEU A 331 -10.94 2.32 9.86
N GLU A 332 -10.89 3.31 10.75
CA GLU A 332 -12.01 4.18 11.10
C GLU A 332 -12.14 5.38 10.14
N ASN A 333 -11.04 6.03 9.79
CA ASN A 333 -11.06 7.29 9.03
C ASN A 333 -10.66 7.12 7.57
N GLU A 334 -9.77 6.18 7.26
CA GLU A 334 -9.24 6.05 5.90
C GLU A 334 -10.06 5.07 5.06
N SER A 335 -10.10 3.80 5.47
CA SER A 335 -10.71 2.70 4.71
C SER A 335 -12.25 2.67 4.74
N GLY A 336 -12.89 3.49 5.58
CA GLY A 336 -14.34 3.64 5.63
C GLY A 336 -14.93 4.74 4.73
N ALA A 337 -14.10 5.60 4.14
CA ALA A 337 -14.57 6.70 3.29
C ALA A 337 -14.96 6.21 1.87
N VAL A 338 -15.54 7.08 1.02
CA VAL A 338 -15.84 6.75 -0.39
C VAL A 338 -14.54 6.78 -1.24
N GLY A 339 -14.51 6.09 -2.38
CA GLY A 339 -13.38 6.15 -3.34
C GLY A 339 -12.15 5.28 -2.99
N GLN A 340 -12.36 4.15 -2.31
CA GLN A 340 -11.29 3.38 -1.65
C GLN A 340 -10.60 2.33 -2.51
N GLY A 341 -10.99 2.18 -3.77
CA GLY A 341 -10.56 1.05 -4.59
C GLY A 341 -9.04 0.97 -4.80
N SER A 342 -8.29 2.03 -4.50
CA SER A 342 -6.82 2.08 -4.60
C SER A 342 -6.07 2.17 -3.28
N ARG A 343 -6.76 2.16 -2.14
CA ARG A 343 -6.07 2.35 -0.85
C ARG A 343 -5.26 1.12 -0.47
N GLU A 344 -4.23 1.37 0.33
CA GLU A 344 -3.35 0.33 0.87
C GLU A 344 -3.15 0.57 2.36
N ILE A 345 -3.20 -0.51 3.13
CA ILE A 345 -2.68 -0.48 4.50
C ILE A 345 -1.16 -0.19 4.46
N ALA A 346 -0.56 0.34 5.53
CA ALA A 346 0.90 0.48 5.56
C ALA A 346 1.59 -0.90 5.55
N TRP A 347 2.74 -1.02 4.87
CA TRP A 347 3.44 -2.31 4.68
C TRP A 347 3.84 -2.95 6.00
N ILE A 348 4.08 -2.13 7.03
CA ILE A 348 4.39 -2.62 8.35
C ILE A 348 3.31 -3.55 8.89
N TRP A 349 2.05 -3.47 8.48
CA TRP A 349 0.96 -4.32 8.97
C TRP A 349 0.75 -5.60 8.17
N ARG A 350 1.39 -5.74 7.00
CA ARG A 350 1.25 -6.86 6.07
C ARG A 350 2.57 -7.56 5.74
N THR A 351 3.65 -7.23 6.45
CA THR A 351 4.95 -7.91 6.26
C THR A 351 5.02 -9.18 7.10
N GLU A 352 5.64 -10.22 6.55
CA GLU A 352 5.90 -11.51 7.20
C GLU A 352 7.01 -11.43 8.27
N ALA A 353 7.90 -10.44 8.22
CA ALA A 353 8.98 -10.24 9.20
C ALA A 353 8.48 -10.21 10.65
N ALA A 354 7.29 -9.64 10.85
CA ALA A 354 6.60 -9.72 12.11
C ALA A 354 5.28 -10.45 11.85
N SER A 355 5.12 -11.64 12.40
CA SER A 355 3.84 -12.35 12.32
C SER A 355 2.78 -11.60 13.12
N ASN A 356 1.58 -11.44 12.55
CA ASN A 356 0.43 -10.87 13.24
C ASN A 356 -0.25 -11.96 14.10
N SER A 357 0.34 -12.28 15.25
CA SER A 357 -0.11 -13.39 16.11
C SER A 357 -0.98 -12.97 17.31
N GLU A 358 -0.99 -11.68 17.66
CA GLU A 358 -1.80 -11.18 18.78
C GLU A 358 -3.27 -11.04 18.42
N ASP A 359 -4.14 -11.48 19.34
CA ASP A 359 -5.59 -11.49 19.15
C ASP A 359 -6.14 -10.13 18.73
N TRP A 360 -5.67 -9.04 19.35
CA TRP A 360 -6.15 -7.69 19.01
C TRP A 360 -5.72 -7.26 17.60
N MET A 361 -4.52 -7.67 17.15
CA MET A 361 -4.06 -7.39 15.79
C MET A 361 -4.86 -8.20 14.79
N ILE A 362 -5.07 -9.49 15.06
CA ILE A 362 -5.86 -10.41 14.24
C ILE A 362 -7.29 -9.87 14.07
N ASP A 363 -7.94 -9.49 15.17
CA ASP A 363 -9.29 -8.92 15.16
C ASP A 363 -9.39 -7.62 14.36
N ALA A 364 -8.40 -6.74 14.51
CA ALA A 364 -8.35 -5.48 13.77
C ALA A 364 -8.09 -5.72 12.27
N LEU A 365 -7.14 -6.61 11.94
CA LEU A 365 -6.76 -6.94 10.56
C LEU A 365 -7.82 -7.77 9.85
N LYS A 366 -8.70 -8.49 10.55
CA LYS A 366 -9.81 -9.24 9.93
C LYS A 366 -10.65 -8.35 9.00
N VAL A 367 -11.01 -7.15 9.48
CA VAL A 367 -11.80 -6.19 8.69
C VAL A 367 -11.05 -5.79 7.43
N GLU A 368 -9.77 -5.47 7.57
CA GLU A 368 -8.93 -5.08 6.43
C GLU A 368 -8.69 -6.25 5.48
N TRP A 369 -8.54 -7.47 5.97
CA TRP A 369 -8.37 -8.67 5.16
C TRP A 369 -9.57 -8.87 4.23
N PHE A 370 -10.80 -8.77 4.75
CA PHE A 370 -12.00 -8.83 3.91
C PHE A 370 -12.06 -7.66 2.91
N ARG A 371 -11.71 -6.44 3.32
CA ARG A 371 -11.71 -5.26 2.43
C ARG A 371 -10.67 -5.38 1.33
N ALA A 372 -9.45 -5.81 1.63
CA ALA A 372 -8.36 -6.03 0.68
C ALA A 372 -8.70 -7.14 -0.31
N ARG A 373 -9.24 -8.28 0.19
CA ARG A 373 -9.75 -9.37 -0.65
C ARG A 373 -10.81 -8.87 -1.62
N GLN A 374 -11.75 -8.05 -1.13
CA GLN A 374 -12.81 -7.50 -1.97
C GLN A 374 -12.29 -6.51 -3.00
N ARG A 375 -11.31 -5.66 -2.66
CA ARG A 375 -10.65 -4.77 -3.61
C ARG A 375 -9.98 -5.55 -4.73
N ALA A 376 -9.20 -6.58 -4.41
CA ALA A 376 -8.55 -7.42 -5.41
C ALA A 376 -9.57 -8.07 -6.35
N LYS A 377 -10.63 -8.67 -5.79
CA LYS A 377 -11.73 -9.26 -6.58
C LYS A 377 -12.46 -8.26 -7.48
N GLN A 378 -12.70 -7.04 -6.99
CA GLN A 378 -13.36 -6.01 -7.78
C GLN A 378 -12.50 -5.55 -8.97
N TRP A 379 -11.19 -5.49 -8.81
CA TRP A 379 -10.29 -5.19 -9.93
C TRP A 379 -10.17 -6.34 -10.92
N GLU A 380 -10.21 -7.58 -10.43
CA GLU A 380 -10.33 -8.76 -11.29
C GLU A 380 -11.63 -8.74 -12.10
N GLU A 381 -12.75 -8.42 -11.46
CA GLU A 381 -14.06 -8.24 -12.11
C GLU A 381 -14.01 -7.13 -13.16
N GLU A 382 -13.37 -6.00 -12.85
CA GLU A 382 -13.18 -4.90 -13.80
C GLU A 382 -12.41 -5.35 -15.06
N LEU A 383 -11.35 -6.15 -14.90
CA LEU A 383 -10.62 -6.73 -16.03
C LEU A 383 -11.50 -7.66 -16.88
N ILE A 384 -12.37 -8.46 -16.25
CA ILE A 384 -13.36 -9.29 -16.95
C ILE A 384 -14.33 -8.42 -17.75
N LEU A 385 -14.88 -7.38 -17.12
CA LEU A 385 -15.85 -6.48 -17.74
C LEU A 385 -15.25 -5.72 -18.93
N LEU A 386 -14.05 -5.16 -18.78
CA LEU A 386 -13.38 -4.41 -19.85
C LEU A 386 -13.00 -5.29 -21.03
N LYS A 387 -12.59 -6.56 -20.79
CA LYS A 387 -12.39 -7.52 -21.88
C LYS A 387 -13.68 -7.82 -22.61
N ARG A 388 -14.79 -8.03 -21.87
CA ARG A 388 -16.11 -8.22 -22.47
C ARG A 388 -16.51 -6.99 -23.29
N GLU A 389 -16.32 -5.80 -22.75
CA GLU A 389 -16.68 -4.54 -23.40
C GLU A 389 -15.87 -4.29 -24.68
N ALA A 390 -14.58 -4.65 -24.70
CA ALA A 390 -13.76 -4.60 -25.91
C ALA A 390 -14.33 -5.50 -27.03
N VAL A 391 -14.73 -6.74 -26.70
CA VAL A 391 -15.37 -7.66 -27.66
C VAL A 391 -16.72 -7.13 -28.12
N MET A 392 -17.55 -6.64 -27.19
CA MET A 392 -18.88 -6.13 -27.53
C MET A 392 -18.81 -4.86 -28.38
N THR A 393 -17.85 -3.97 -28.12
CA THR A 393 -17.61 -2.77 -28.92
C THR A 393 -17.29 -3.14 -30.37
N LEU A 394 -16.37 -4.09 -30.58
CA LEU A 394 -16.05 -4.62 -31.91
C LEU A 394 -17.30 -5.20 -32.60
N LYS A 395 -18.05 -6.06 -31.90
CA LYS A 395 -19.26 -6.69 -32.44
C LYS A 395 -20.36 -5.68 -32.78
N SER A 396 -20.54 -4.66 -31.96
CA SER A 396 -21.49 -3.59 -32.21
C SER A 396 -21.13 -2.80 -33.45
N PHE A 397 -19.85 -2.44 -33.64
CA PHE A 397 -19.41 -1.77 -34.87
C PHE A 397 -19.56 -2.65 -36.10
N GLN A 398 -19.25 -3.94 -36.00
CA GLN A 398 -19.48 -4.89 -37.10
C GLN A 398 -20.98 -5.07 -37.41
N HIS A 399 -21.84 -5.05 -36.39
CA HIS A 399 -23.28 -5.12 -36.58
C HIS A 399 -23.81 -3.87 -37.29
N GLU A 400 -23.45 -2.68 -36.81
CA GLU A 400 -23.80 -1.40 -37.46
C GLU A 400 -23.28 -1.36 -38.90
N GLN A 401 -22.04 -1.78 -39.14
CA GLN A 401 -21.48 -1.86 -40.49
C GLN A 401 -22.35 -2.75 -41.41
N ARG A 402 -22.74 -3.95 -40.96
CA ARG A 402 -23.62 -4.84 -41.73
C ARG A 402 -24.98 -4.22 -41.99
N GLU A 403 -25.62 -3.65 -40.98
CA GLU A 403 -26.92 -2.97 -41.10
C GLU A 403 -26.88 -1.84 -42.12
N TRP A 404 -25.86 -0.97 -42.06
CA TRP A 404 -25.72 0.14 -43.01
C TRP A 404 -25.39 -0.35 -44.43
N ASN A 405 -24.66 -1.46 -44.57
CA ASN A 405 -24.38 -2.10 -45.85
C ASN A 405 -25.63 -2.75 -46.46
N GLU A 406 -26.51 -3.32 -45.65
CA GLU A 406 -27.79 -3.87 -46.11
C GLU A 406 -28.73 -2.74 -46.55
N ARG A 407 -28.79 -1.65 -45.77
CA ARG A 407 -29.57 -0.45 -46.12
C ARG A 407 -29.09 0.20 -47.42
N SER A 408 -27.79 0.18 -47.72
CA SER A 408 -27.28 0.74 -48.98
C SER A 408 -27.71 -0.07 -50.22
N LYS A 409 -28.06 -1.34 -50.04
CA LYS A 409 -28.43 -2.30 -51.11
C LYS A 409 -29.94 -2.49 -51.25
N GLN A 410 -30.75 -1.88 -50.39
CA GLN A 410 -32.19 -2.06 -50.41
C GLN A 410 -32.80 -1.50 -51.71
N ALA A 411 -33.73 -2.26 -52.29
CA ALA A 411 -34.35 -1.92 -53.57
C ALA A 411 -35.22 -0.66 -53.45
N GLY A 412 -35.17 0.21 -54.48
CA GLY A 412 -35.98 1.43 -54.55
C GLY A 412 -35.41 2.64 -53.80
N LEU A 413 -34.18 2.57 -53.27
CA LEU A 413 -33.53 3.73 -52.66
C LEU A 413 -33.06 4.76 -53.70
N PRO A 414 -33.26 6.07 -53.44
CA PRO A 414 -32.62 7.13 -54.21
C PRO A 414 -31.08 7.00 -54.17
N PRO A 415 -30.36 7.31 -55.27
CA PRO A 415 -28.90 7.16 -55.34
C PRO A 415 -28.14 7.84 -54.21
N GLY A 416 -28.55 9.06 -53.81
CA GLY A 416 -27.91 9.80 -52.73
C GLY A 416 -28.08 9.15 -51.35
N MET A 417 -29.22 8.49 -51.10
CA MET A 417 -29.44 7.78 -49.83
C MET A 417 -28.65 6.48 -49.78
N ALA A 418 -28.56 5.76 -50.92
CA ALA A 418 -27.72 4.57 -51.05
C ALA A 418 -26.24 4.91 -50.79
N GLU A 419 -25.74 6.00 -51.36
CA GLU A 419 -24.36 6.47 -51.15
C GLU A 419 -24.12 6.89 -49.69
N TYR A 420 -25.07 7.58 -49.06
CA TYR A 420 -24.98 7.94 -47.65
C TYR A 420 -24.91 6.70 -46.74
N ALA A 421 -25.75 5.69 -46.98
CA ALA A 421 -25.74 4.44 -46.23
C ALA A 421 -24.41 3.68 -46.45
N SER A 422 -23.91 3.65 -47.69
CA SER A 422 -22.59 3.08 -48.03
C SER A 422 -21.46 3.78 -47.25
N ARG A 423 -21.46 5.12 -47.21
CA ARG A 423 -20.50 5.90 -46.42
C ARG A 423 -20.59 5.59 -44.92
N LYS A 424 -21.80 5.40 -44.37
CA LYS A 424 -21.99 5.00 -42.97
C LYS A 424 -21.44 3.60 -42.70
N SER A 425 -21.65 2.65 -43.60
CA SER A 425 -21.04 1.32 -43.52
C SER A 425 -19.51 1.41 -43.43
N LYS A 426 -18.87 2.16 -44.33
CA LYS A 426 -17.40 2.38 -44.32
C LYS A 426 -16.90 3.05 -43.03
N PHE A 427 -17.70 3.97 -42.47
CA PHE A 427 -17.36 4.61 -41.21
C PHE A 427 -17.32 3.60 -40.05
N PHE A 428 -18.32 2.73 -39.93
CA PHE A 428 -18.33 1.69 -38.90
C PHE A 428 -17.31 0.58 -39.16
N GLU A 429 -16.98 0.29 -40.42
CA GLU A 429 -15.88 -0.59 -40.79
C GLU A 429 -14.56 -0.11 -40.20
N LYS A 430 -14.24 1.17 -40.40
CA LYS A 430 -13.04 1.79 -39.83
C LYS A 430 -13.01 1.71 -38.29
N LEU A 431 -14.14 2.00 -37.63
CA LEU A 431 -14.23 1.87 -36.18
C LEU A 431 -14.04 0.42 -35.70
N ALA A 432 -14.55 -0.56 -36.45
CA ALA A 432 -14.32 -1.97 -36.18
C ALA A 432 -12.83 -2.34 -36.36
N SER A 433 -12.15 -1.80 -37.38
CA SER A 433 -10.71 -2.00 -37.58
C SER A 433 -9.91 -1.47 -36.41
N ASP A 434 -10.21 -0.24 -35.98
CA ASP A 434 -9.55 0.41 -34.85
C ASP A 434 -9.83 -0.36 -33.54
N ALA A 435 -11.06 -0.82 -33.34
CA ALA A 435 -11.45 -1.67 -32.20
C ALA A 435 -10.69 -3.01 -32.18
N HIS A 436 -10.54 -3.65 -33.34
CA HIS A 436 -9.79 -4.90 -33.46
C HIS A 436 -8.31 -4.70 -33.18
N PHE A 437 -7.70 -3.64 -33.71
CA PHE A 437 -6.29 -3.37 -33.50
C PHE A 437 -5.98 -3.11 -32.02
N HIS A 438 -6.69 -2.17 -31.39
CA HIS A 438 -6.44 -1.79 -29.99
C HIS A 438 -6.93 -2.83 -28.98
N GLY A 439 -8.09 -3.43 -29.23
CA GLY A 439 -8.68 -4.43 -28.34
C GLY A 439 -7.91 -5.76 -28.30
N LYS A 440 -7.05 -6.04 -29.29
CA LYS A 440 -6.23 -7.25 -29.33
C LYS A 440 -5.39 -7.40 -28.06
N SER A 441 -4.71 -6.33 -27.64
CA SER A 441 -3.88 -6.33 -26.42
C SER A 441 -4.68 -6.58 -25.13
N ILE A 442 -5.96 -6.21 -25.12
CA ILE A 442 -6.87 -6.37 -23.98
C ILE A 442 -7.31 -7.83 -23.90
N VAL A 443 -7.80 -8.38 -25.01
CA VAL A 443 -8.31 -9.76 -25.06
C VAL A 443 -7.19 -10.77 -24.83
N SER A 444 -6.01 -10.55 -25.43
CA SER A 444 -4.85 -11.45 -25.31
C SER A 444 -4.14 -11.41 -23.96
N ASP A 445 -4.49 -10.48 -23.06
CA ASP A 445 -3.83 -10.36 -21.76
C ASP A 445 -4.04 -11.63 -20.90
N PRO A 446 -3.00 -12.19 -20.26
CA PRO A 446 -3.10 -13.47 -19.58
C PRO A 446 -3.68 -13.40 -18.16
N ILE A 447 -3.85 -12.22 -17.56
CA ILE A 447 -4.22 -12.09 -16.14
C ILE A 447 -5.59 -12.70 -15.87
N VAL A 448 -6.54 -12.41 -16.76
CA VAL A 448 -7.90 -12.95 -16.71
C VAL A 448 -8.18 -13.63 -18.04
N SER A 449 -8.40 -14.94 -18.03
CA SER A 449 -8.81 -15.66 -19.25
C SER A 449 -10.33 -15.59 -19.43
N LEU A 450 -10.76 -15.19 -20.62
CA LEU A 450 -12.15 -15.30 -21.06
C LEU A 450 -12.16 -16.13 -22.34
N GLU A 451 -12.33 -17.45 -22.21
CA GLU A 451 -12.27 -18.39 -23.34
C GLU A 451 -13.24 -18.03 -24.48
N TRP A 452 -14.43 -17.56 -24.13
CA TRP A 452 -15.39 -17.08 -25.12
C TRP A 452 -14.91 -15.79 -25.80
N ALA A 453 -14.20 -14.89 -25.11
CA ALA A 453 -13.72 -13.65 -25.70
C ALA A 453 -12.61 -13.93 -26.73
N THR A 454 -11.69 -14.82 -26.40
CA THR A 454 -10.59 -15.24 -27.29
C THR A 454 -11.12 -15.96 -28.53
N SER A 455 -12.09 -16.87 -28.38
CA SER A 455 -12.69 -17.57 -29.53
C SER A 455 -13.53 -16.67 -30.42
N GLN A 456 -14.12 -15.61 -29.86
CA GLN A 456 -14.93 -14.64 -30.60
C GLN A 456 -14.10 -13.49 -31.18
N TRP A 457 -12.80 -13.42 -30.85
CA TRP A 457 -11.89 -12.43 -31.43
C TRP A 457 -11.37 -12.92 -32.79
N PRO A 458 -11.52 -12.15 -33.88
CA PRO A 458 -11.03 -12.56 -35.19
C PRO A 458 -9.50 -12.70 -35.21
N ASN A 459 -8.96 -13.80 -35.74
CA ASN A 459 -7.50 -14.00 -35.88
C ASN A 459 -6.86 -13.09 -36.94
N SER A 460 -7.62 -12.79 -37.99
CA SER A 460 -7.32 -11.81 -39.03
C SER A 460 -8.59 -11.01 -39.29
N VAL A 461 -8.43 -9.77 -39.75
CA VAL A 461 -9.56 -9.05 -40.32
C VAL A 461 -9.29 -8.89 -41.81
N GLU A 462 -10.10 -9.57 -42.61
CA GLU A 462 -10.14 -9.33 -44.05
C GLU A 462 -10.89 -8.02 -44.26
N TYR A 463 -10.14 -6.91 -44.26
CA TYR A 463 -10.63 -5.65 -44.79
C TYR A 463 -10.24 -5.61 -46.26
N SER A 464 -11.24 -5.60 -47.13
CA SER A 464 -11.07 -5.35 -48.56
C SER A 464 -10.58 -3.91 -48.75
N ASP A 465 -9.33 -3.77 -49.19
CA ASP A 465 -8.70 -2.49 -49.60
C ASP A 465 -9.54 -1.70 -50.62
#